data_AF-A0A935FDS1-F1
#
_entry.id   AF-A0A935FDS1-F1
#
_cell.length_a   1.000
_cell.length_b   1.000
_cell.length_c   1.000
_cell.angle_alpha   90.00
_cell.angle_beta   90.00
_cell.angle_gamma   90.00
#
_symmetry.space_group_name_H-M   'P 1'
#
loop_
_entity.id
_entity.type
_entity.pdbx_description
1 polymer ?
#
loop_
_entity_poly.entity_id
_entity_poly.type
_entity_poly.pdbx_seq_one_letter_code
_entity_poly.pdbx_strand_id
1 'polypeptide(L)'
;MKKIIVFITTVLLSLPLAAQLTTEQRIQDSVIGWWSNNYWDRSWKPQTDPVARKKEAHINNMVQWMKKSYTPVGGLGTVTRYLEKNGYGVKFMVWNVSHEKEWTDAKGNFKPISEENTKFYISVNKIWGSYPVSFINIPGQVFVFTWQPDGYSPVGNKPGEDKRPAGIHPNAAKYITIRNETQSIILAPGNKPPFTPVTKGEYLQLADEALAAKLTTANEYDKKAIDRIRKNIAQLKEKHKASLTEAAVTRDMQPSMYSFDGFDPFEASEYNRTQKQYFPLYKLTADVIEKCKKAEPQWITVSVPFQTRENGNQLYEMYTSVTENINFDYIYNYFFDSEKVKGVAYQPANEEQLNARLAAYRNKTKADLNATNNTLSLPPGIHFIDDFSSGTIGQAPVNWFFNSYSKRCYVTEVKGENGKWVALGYNTAVSPSLLKKPLPENFTLEFDVATDGDYTSRTGGAVRLILNSRKTTADGREREDGNGARVEINITSGNEADYTNNNYRGEIRTKINTMPSQNMQNSSEGIYDVKSLKEFTNRQTKIHVAVKVKNNNLTIFINNKELTASPGFKLQYGADCKVCGLPDGTVFNSLFFTNTTNNADSVKVYISNVKISKN
;
A
#
# COMPACT_ATOMS: atom_id res chain seq x y z
N MET A 1 75.13 11.28 -34.12
CA MET A 1 74.25 11.72 -33.02
C MET A 1 72.86 12.02 -33.57
N LYS A 2 71.85 11.20 -33.26
CA LYS A 2 70.43 11.52 -33.48
C LYS A 2 69.67 11.06 -32.23
N LYS A 3 69.10 12.02 -31.50
CA LYS A 3 68.26 11.77 -30.32
C LYS A 3 66.82 11.55 -30.81
N ILE A 4 66.25 10.38 -30.51
CA ILE A 4 64.83 10.08 -30.68
C ILE A 4 64.17 10.38 -29.34
N ILE A 5 63.25 11.34 -29.32
CA ILE A 5 62.37 11.64 -28.19
C ILE A 5 61.07 10.88 -28.45
N VAL A 6 60.74 9.93 -27.58
CA VAL A 6 59.45 9.23 -27.56
C VAL A 6 58.53 9.98 -26.60
N PHE A 7 57.46 10.58 -27.15
CA PHE A 7 56.38 11.20 -26.39
C PHE A 7 55.34 10.12 -26.05
N ILE A 8 55.30 9.64 -24.81
CA ILE A 8 54.22 8.79 -24.30
C ILE A 8 53.05 9.70 -23.94
N THR A 9 52.03 9.70 -24.79
CA THR A 9 50.76 10.40 -24.53
C THR A 9 49.84 9.45 -23.77
N THR A 10 49.81 9.55 -22.44
CA THR A 10 48.89 8.80 -21.59
C THR A 10 47.49 9.42 -21.73
N VAL A 11 46.71 8.93 -22.69
CA VAL A 11 45.27 9.23 -22.77
C VAL A 11 44.59 8.52 -21.61
N LEU A 12 44.41 9.23 -20.50
CA LEU A 12 43.47 8.86 -19.44
C LEU A 12 42.05 8.96 -20.02
N LEU A 13 41.60 7.87 -20.63
CA LEU A 13 40.17 7.64 -20.91
C LEU A 13 39.46 7.61 -19.56
N SER A 14 38.94 8.77 -19.14
CA SER A 14 37.93 8.85 -18.10
C SER A 14 36.65 8.24 -18.66
N LEU A 15 36.52 6.93 -18.51
CA LEU A 15 35.25 6.26 -18.75
C LEU A 15 34.20 6.97 -17.89
N PRO A 16 33.10 7.47 -18.47
CA PRO A 16 32.02 8.03 -17.68
C PRO A 16 31.47 6.89 -16.82
N LEU A 17 31.78 6.93 -15.52
CA LEU A 17 31.07 6.13 -14.53
C LEU A 17 29.60 6.54 -14.64
N ALA A 18 28.81 5.74 -15.35
CA ALA A 18 27.36 5.85 -15.32
C ALA A 18 26.95 5.61 -13.87
N ALA A 19 26.19 6.55 -13.31
CA ALA A 19 25.60 6.37 -11.99
C ALA A 19 24.76 5.08 -12.01
N GLN A 20 24.93 4.20 -11.04
CA GLN A 20 24.16 2.95 -10.96
C GLN A 20 23.04 3.10 -9.93
N LEU A 21 21.93 2.39 -10.11
CA LEU A 21 20.92 2.25 -9.05
C LEU A 21 21.60 1.75 -7.77
N THR A 22 21.20 2.26 -6.60
CA THR A 22 21.69 1.72 -5.33
C THR A 22 21.19 0.29 -5.15
N THR A 23 21.88 -0.49 -4.32
CA THR A 23 21.52 -1.89 -4.04
C THR A 23 20.08 -2.01 -3.54
N GLU A 24 19.60 -1.04 -2.78
CA GLU A 24 18.26 -1.01 -2.19
C GLU A 24 17.16 -0.75 -3.22
N GLN A 25 17.44 0.10 -4.21
CA GLN A 25 16.51 0.38 -5.30
C GLN A 25 16.25 -0.88 -6.14
N ARG A 26 17.26 -1.76 -6.25
CA ARG A 26 17.19 -3.01 -7.03
C ARG A 26 16.32 -4.08 -6.38
N ILE A 27 15.99 -3.96 -5.08
CA ILE A 27 15.15 -4.93 -4.37
C ILE A 27 13.79 -5.05 -5.06
N GLN A 28 13.21 -3.95 -5.52
CA GLN A 28 11.83 -3.87 -6.02
C GLN A 28 11.52 -4.78 -7.23
N ASP A 29 12.52 -5.05 -8.06
CA ASP A 29 12.42 -5.94 -9.21
C ASP A 29 13.17 -7.26 -8.99
N SER A 30 13.67 -7.52 -7.77
CA SER A 30 14.39 -8.74 -7.43
C SER A 30 13.44 -9.88 -7.10
N VAL A 31 13.62 -11.01 -7.78
CA VAL A 31 12.98 -12.28 -7.41
C VAL A 31 13.73 -12.86 -6.22
N ILE A 32 13.20 -12.65 -5.01
CA ILE A 32 13.85 -13.00 -3.73
C ILE A 32 13.45 -14.40 -3.28
N GLY A 33 12.16 -14.75 -3.39
CA GLY A 33 11.66 -16.06 -3.02
C GLY A 33 11.35 -16.22 -1.52
N TRP A 34 11.36 -17.48 -1.07
CA TRP A 34 10.93 -17.89 0.27
C TRP A 34 12.12 -18.02 1.21
N TRP A 35 11.96 -17.59 2.46
CA TRP A 35 13.01 -17.65 3.47
C TRP A 35 13.36 -19.10 3.80
N SER A 36 14.64 -19.45 3.62
CA SER A 36 15.19 -20.77 3.93
C SER A 36 15.19 -21.05 5.43
N ASN A 37 15.41 -20.04 6.26
CA ASN A 37 15.41 -20.14 7.73
C ASN A 37 14.10 -19.62 8.32
N ASN A 38 12.97 -20.23 7.96
CA ASN A 38 11.64 -19.74 8.34
C ASN A 38 11.39 -19.81 9.87
N TYR A 39 11.78 -18.75 10.57
CA TYR A 39 11.70 -18.64 12.03
C TYR A 39 10.29 -18.90 12.59
N TRP A 40 9.24 -18.41 11.91
CA TRP A 40 7.86 -18.47 12.42
C TRP A 40 7.24 -19.85 12.42
N ASP A 41 7.89 -20.83 11.79
CA ASP A 41 7.37 -22.19 11.64
C ASP A 41 8.27 -23.22 12.33
N ARG A 42 9.37 -22.77 12.97
CA ARG A 42 10.35 -23.63 13.64
C ARG A 42 9.79 -24.37 14.86
N SER A 43 8.74 -23.83 15.47
CA SER A 43 8.07 -24.42 16.62
C SER A 43 6.98 -25.41 16.23
N TRP A 44 6.70 -25.59 14.94
CA TRP A 44 5.74 -26.59 14.48
C TRP A 44 6.28 -27.99 14.78
N LYS A 45 5.55 -28.73 15.62
CA LYS A 45 5.89 -30.10 16.00
C LYS A 45 5.08 -31.09 15.15
N PRO A 46 5.66 -32.22 14.74
CA PRO A 46 4.90 -33.30 14.12
C PRO A 46 3.71 -33.71 14.99
N GLN A 47 2.56 -33.93 14.36
CA GLN A 47 1.35 -34.32 15.07
C GLN A 47 1.35 -35.82 15.37
N THR A 48 0.81 -36.23 16.51
CA THR A 48 0.76 -37.65 16.92
C THR A 48 -0.64 -38.26 16.76
N ASP A 49 -1.68 -37.49 17.05
CA ASP A 49 -3.08 -37.88 16.84
C ASP A 49 -3.37 -38.18 15.34
N PRO A 50 -4.10 -39.26 15.00
CA PRO A 50 -4.40 -39.62 13.61
C PRO A 50 -5.11 -38.53 12.80
N VAL A 51 -6.03 -37.77 13.40
CA VAL A 51 -6.76 -36.69 12.71
C VAL A 51 -5.82 -35.51 12.45
N ALA A 52 -5.03 -35.12 13.45
CA ALA A 52 -4.04 -34.06 13.37
C ALA A 52 -2.93 -34.39 12.35
N ARG A 53 -2.50 -35.66 12.26
CA ARG A 53 -1.56 -36.11 11.21
C ARG A 53 -2.11 -35.97 9.80
N LYS A 54 -3.39 -36.30 9.60
CA LYS A 54 -4.06 -36.07 8.30
C LYS A 54 -4.15 -34.57 7.98
N LYS A 55 -4.55 -33.75 8.96
CA LYS A 55 -4.56 -32.28 8.81
C LYS A 55 -3.17 -31.73 8.48
N GLU A 56 -2.12 -32.22 9.14
CA GLU A 56 -0.73 -31.85 8.87
C GLU A 56 -0.30 -32.19 7.44
N ALA A 57 -0.69 -33.35 6.91
CA ALA A 57 -0.43 -33.69 5.51
C ALA A 57 -1.08 -32.70 4.53
N HIS A 58 -2.32 -32.29 4.79
CA HIS A 58 -3.00 -31.26 4.00
C HIS A 58 -2.28 -29.90 4.09
N ILE A 59 -1.88 -29.48 5.29
CA ILE A 59 -1.15 -28.24 5.53
C ILE A 59 0.17 -28.23 4.76
N ASN A 60 0.92 -29.33 4.81
CA ASN A 60 2.18 -29.46 4.06
C ASN A 60 1.95 -29.33 2.55
N ASN A 61 0.88 -29.93 2.02
CA ASN A 61 0.50 -29.76 0.62
C ASN A 61 0.15 -28.31 0.29
N MET A 62 -0.59 -27.60 1.14
CA MET A 62 -0.90 -26.18 0.93
C MET A 62 0.36 -25.31 0.85
N VAL A 63 1.37 -25.59 1.67
CA VAL A 63 2.68 -24.91 1.58
C VAL A 63 3.34 -25.17 0.22
N GLN A 64 3.36 -26.42 -0.23
CA GLN A 64 3.95 -26.79 -1.52
C GLN A 64 3.22 -26.17 -2.71
N TRP A 65 1.89 -26.22 -2.71
CA TRP A 65 1.06 -25.61 -3.75
C TRP A 65 1.29 -24.10 -3.86
N MET A 66 1.34 -23.39 -2.73
CA MET A 66 1.62 -21.96 -2.72
C MET A 66 3.03 -21.65 -3.22
N LYS A 67 4.06 -22.37 -2.73
CA LYS A 67 5.45 -22.15 -3.16
C LYS A 67 5.68 -22.41 -4.65
N LYS A 68 4.92 -23.32 -5.25
CA LYS A 68 4.92 -23.56 -6.70
C LYS A 68 4.17 -22.47 -7.50
N SER A 69 3.15 -21.86 -6.89
CA SER A 69 2.28 -20.90 -7.59
C SER A 69 2.70 -19.44 -7.41
N TYR A 70 3.57 -19.18 -6.44
CA TYR A 70 4.04 -17.85 -6.09
C TYR A 70 5.51 -17.87 -5.66
N THR A 71 6.32 -17.04 -6.33
CA THR A 71 7.68 -16.71 -5.89
C THR A 71 7.73 -15.22 -5.53
N PRO A 72 8.00 -14.88 -4.26
CA PRO A 72 8.10 -13.49 -3.82
C PRO A 72 9.07 -12.64 -4.64
N VAL A 73 8.58 -11.47 -5.07
CA VAL A 73 9.32 -10.41 -5.78
C VAL A 73 9.33 -9.17 -4.90
N GLY A 74 10.46 -8.48 -4.79
CA GLY A 74 10.56 -7.28 -3.96
C GLY A 74 10.31 -7.51 -2.47
N GLY A 75 10.33 -8.75 -2.01
CA GLY A 75 10.13 -9.10 -0.61
C GLY A 75 10.43 -10.56 -0.33
N LEU A 76 10.52 -10.90 0.94
CA LEU A 76 10.86 -12.25 1.39
C LEU A 76 9.62 -12.97 1.88
N GLY A 77 9.35 -14.15 1.32
CA GLY A 77 8.19 -14.97 1.70
C GLY A 77 8.44 -15.80 2.96
N THR A 78 7.48 -15.87 3.87
CA THR A 78 7.54 -16.74 5.04
C THR A 78 6.20 -17.45 5.28
N VAL A 79 6.24 -18.49 6.12
CA VAL A 79 5.11 -19.40 6.34
C VAL A 79 4.88 -19.57 7.83
N THR A 80 3.64 -19.71 8.26
CA THR A 80 3.26 -20.14 9.61
C THR A 80 2.09 -21.09 9.50
N ARG A 81 2.27 -22.33 9.96
CA ARG A 81 1.21 -23.34 10.00
C ARG A 81 0.37 -23.17 11.26
N TYR A 82 -0.94 -23.43 11.16
CA TYR A 82 -1.83 -23.42 12.33
C TYR A 82 -2.83 -24.59 12.29
N LEU A 83 -3.14 -25.10 13.48
CA LEU A 83 -4.09 -26.18 13.72
C LEU A 83 -5.07 -25.72 14.81
N GLU A 84 -6.32 -25.47 14.43
CA GLU A 84 -7.39 -25.11 15.36
C GLU A 84 -8.38 -26.27 15.50
N LYS A 85 -9.30 -26.19 16.47
CA LYS A 85 -10.30 -27.24 16.73
C LYS A 85 -11.20 -27.49 15.51
N ASN A 86 -11.71 -26.41 14.92
CA ASN A 86 -12.72 -26.46 13.85
C ASN A 86 -12.15 -26.08 12.47
N GLY A 87 -10.85 -25.84 12.36
CA GLY A 87 -10.21 -25.38 11.14
C GLY A 87 -8.70 -25.50 11.22
N TYR A 88 -8.02 -25.34 10.11
CA TYR A 88 -6.57 -25.40 10.04
C TYR A 88 -6.08 -24.75 8.76
N GLY A 89 -4.77 -24.56 8.61
CA GLY A 89 -4.25 -24.03 7.36
C GLY A 89 -2.88 -23.41 7.49
N VAL A 90 -2.61 -22.50 6.56
CA VAL A 90 -1.32 -21.85 6.42
C VAL A 90 -1.53 -20.35 6.29
N LYS A 91 -0.85 -19.61 7.17
CA LYS A 91 -0.64 -18.18 7.03
C LYS A 91 0.67 -17.97 6.27
N PHE A 92 0.60 -17.25 5.18
CA PHE A 92 1.76 -16.79 4.43
C PHE A 92 1.97 -15.30 4.67
N MET A 93 3.23 -14.87 4.58
CA MET A 93 3.60 -13.46 4.69
C MET A 93 4.62 -13.13 3.61
N VAL A 94 4.51 -11.94 3.02
CA VAL A 94 5.60 -11.32 2.27
C VAL A 94 6.10 -10.11 3.06
N TRP A 95 7.41 -10.07 3.30
CA TRP A 95 8.06 -9.07 4.13
C TRP A 95 8.88 -8.12 3.28
N ASN A 96 8.92 -6.85 3.70
CA ASN A 96 9.93 -5.93 3.20
C ASN A 96 11.32 -6.38 3.64
N VAL A 97 12.30 -6.05 2.81
CA VAL A 97 13.72 -6.37 3.02
C VAL A 97 14.59 -5.18 2.67
N SER A 98 15.81 -5.20 3.19
CA SER A 98 16.84 -4.19 2.98
C SER A 98 18.23 -4.84 3.00
N HIS A 99 19.16 -4.25 2.26
CA HIS A 99 20.60 -4.56 2.27
C HIS A 99 21.34 -3.99 3.47
N GLU A 100 20.68 -3.28 4.38
CA GLU A 100 21.28 -2.86 5.64
C GLU A 100 21.72 -4.07 6.47
N LYS A 101 22.79 -3.89 7.25
CA LYS A 101 23.45 -4.99 7.99
C LYS A 101 22.54 -5.65 9.02
N GLU A 102 21.57 -4.92 9.56
CA GLU A 102 20.59 -5.45 10.51
C GLU A 102 19.56 -6.38 9.84
N TRP A 103 19.24 -6.12 8.56
CA TRP A 103 18.27 -6.88 7.76
C TRP A 103 18.92 -7.91 6.85
N THR A 104 20.22 -8.15 7.01
CA THR A 104 20.96 -9.21 6.32
C THR A 104 21.66 -10.13 7.30
N ASP A 105 21.93 -11.38 6.91
CA ASP A 105 22.82 -12.27 7.64
C ASP A 105 24.28 -12.06 7.24
N ALA A 106 25.21 -12.77 7.90
CA ALA A 106 26.65 -12.66 7.62
C ALA A 106 27.03 -13.06 6.18
N LYS A 107 26.14 -13.75 5.44
CA LYS A 107 26.31 -14.13 4.04
C LYS A 107 25.61 -13.16 3.08
N GLY A 108 24.97 -12.10 3.60
CA GLY A 108 24.22 -11.13 2.82
C GLY A 108 22.80 -11.58 2.45
N ASN A 109 22.28 -12.69 3.01
CA ASN A 109 20.90 -13.09 2.75
C ASN A 109 19.94 -12.19 3.53
N PHE A 110 18.81 -11.85 2.91
CA PHE A 110 17.79 -11.05 3.57
C PHE A 110 17.17 -11.74 4.79
N LYS A 111 16.83 -10.90 5.78
CA LYS A 111 15.95 -11.19 6.90
C LYS A 111 14.74 -10.25 6.81
N PRO A 112 13.58 -10.65 7.33
CA PRO A 112 12.43 -9.76 7.37
C PRO A 112 12.65 -8.51 8.22
N ILE A 113 12.21 -7.36 7.70
CA ILE A 113 12.07 -6.13 8.48
C ILE A 113 10.89 -6.29 9.44
N SER A 114 11.08 -5.97 10.71
CA SER A 114 10.04 -6.15 11.73
C SER A 114 8.77 -5.37 11.37
N GLU A 115 7.60 -5.97 11.60
CA GLU A 115 6.26 -5.39 11.40
C GLU A 115 5.88 -5.02 9.95
N GLU A 116 6.82 -5.03 9.00
CA GLU A 116 6.57 -4.72 7.60
C GLU A 116 6.20 -5.99 6.78
N ASN A 117 5.01 -6.54 7.04
CA ASN A 117 4.49 -7.70 6.31
C ASN A 117 3.07 -7.53 5.79
N THR A 118 2.82 -8.17 4.64
CA THR A 118 1.48 -8.41 4.13
C THR A 118 1.11 -9.87 4.24
N LYS A 119 -0.06 -10.15 4.82
CA LYS A 119 -0.54 -11.50 5.14
C LYS A 119 -1.53 -12.00 4.08
N PHE A 120 -1.46 -13.29 3.78
CA PHE A 120 -2.41 -14.00 2.93
C PHE A 120 -2.48 -15.48 3.37
N TYR A 121 -3.52 -16.20 2.96
CA TYR A 121 -3.90 -17.46 3.62
C TYR A 121 -4.42 -18.52 2.65
N ILE A 122 -4.15 -19.79 2.98
CA ILE A 122 -4.99 -20.93 2.58
C ILE A 122 -5.52 -21.55 3.87
N SER A 123 -6.83 -21.65 4.00
CA SER A 123 -7.50 -22.07 5.23
C SER A 123 -8.57 -23.12 4.95
N VAL A 124 -8.68 -24.11 5.82
CA VAL A 124 -9.79 -25.07 5.85
C VAL A 124 -10.80 -24.64 6.90
N ASN A 125 -12.08 -24.68 6.52
CA ASN A 125 -13.22 -24.40 7.40
C ASN A 125 -13.19 -23.00 8.05
N LYS A 126 -12.60 -22.01 7.37
CA LYS A 126 -12.49 -20.63 7.84
C LYS A 126 -13.14 -19.67 6.85
N ILE A 127 -13.88 -18.70 7.36
CA ILE A 127 -14.54 -17.64 6.57
C ILE A 127 -13.88 -16.33 6.97
N TRP A 128 -13.35 -15.58 6.01
CA TRP A 128 -12.70 -14.29 6.27
C TRP A 128 -13.71 -13.15 6.25
N GLY A 129 -13.55 -12.18 7.14
CA GLY A 129 -14.52 -11.10 7.35
C GLY A 129 -15.82 -11.53 8.03
N SER A 130 -15.83 -12.72 8.67
CA SER A 130 -16.96 -13.18 9.48
C SER A 130 -16.71 -13.02 10.97
N TYR A 131 -17.75 -12.68 11.74
CA TYR A 131 -17.63 -12.51 13.18
C TYR A 131 -18.72 -13.30 13.93
N PRO A 132 -18.36 -14.05 14.99
CA PRO A 132 -19.34 -14.79 15.78
C PRO A 132 -20.31 -13.84 16.48
N VAL A 133 -21.59 -14.23 16.57
CA VAL A 133 -22.54 -13.60 17.49
C VAL A 133 -22.37 -14.25 18.86
N SER A 134 -21.34 -13.79 19.58
CA SER A 134 -20.80 -14.50 20.75
C SER A 134 -21.81 -14.81 21.86
N PHE A 135 -22.80 -13.94 22.08
CA PHE A 135 -23.78 -14.15 23.16
C PHE A 135 -24.84 -15.21 22.81
N ILE A 136 -25.05 -15.51 21.52
CA ILE A 136 -25.99 -16.54 21.04
C ILE A 136 -25.30 -17.90 20.93
N ASN A 137 -24.01 -17.92 20.62
CA ASN A 137 -23.28 -19.15 20.32
C ASN A 137 -23.02 -19.98 21.60
N ILE A 138 -23.96 -20.87 21.91
CA ILE A 138 -23.85 -21.85 22.99
C ILE A 138 -23.19 -23.15 22.47
N PRO A 139 -22.24 -23.76 23.20
CA PRO A 139 -21.63 -25.02 22.78
C PRO A 139 -22.67 -26.13 22.50
N GLY A 140 -22.52 -26.81 21.36
CA GLY A 140 -23.40 -27.92 20.97
C GLY A 140 -24.65 -27.51 20.18
N GLN A 141 -24.88 -26.22 19.95
CA GLN A 141 -25.99 -25.70 19.14
C GLN A 141 -25.52 -25.20 17.76
N VAL A 142 -26.42 -24.56 17.03
CA VAL A 142 -26.09 -23.82 15.80
C VAL A 142 -25.07 -22.72 16.10
N PHE A 143 -24.13 -22.51 15.18
CA PHE A 143 -23.16 -21.41 15.28
C PHE A 143 -23.57 -20.29 14.34
N VAL A 144 -23.95 -19.16 14.92
CA VAL A 144 -24.39 -17.95 14.22
C VAL A 144 -23.23 -16.96 14.11
N PHE A 145 -23.09 -16.39 12.91
CA PHE A 145 -22.08 -15.37 12.62
C PHE A 145 -22.63 -14.32 11.67
N THR A 146 -22.09 -13.11 11.75
CA THR A 146 -22.23 -12.09 10.71
C THR A 146 -21.14 -12.28 9.67
N TRP A 147 -21.41 -11.89 8.43
CA TRP A 147 -20.39 -11.86 7.38
C TRP A 147 -20.40 -10.51 6.67
N GLN A 148 -19.24 -9.90 6.49
CA GLN A 148 -19.10 -8.67 5.72
C GLN A 148 -19.60 -8.90 4.28
N PRO A 149 -20.46 -8.01 3.74
CA PRO A 149 -20.97 -8.14 2.38
C PRO A 149 -19.87 -7.90 1.36
N ASP A 150 -20.12 -8.33 0.13
CA ASP A 150 -19.24 -8.02 -1.00
C ASP A 150 -19.18 -6.50 -1.24
N GLY A 151 -17.97 -6.00 -1.49
CA GLY A 151 -17.65 -4.58 -1.56
C GLY A 151 -17.52 -3.88 -0.20
N TYR A 152 -17.57 -4.61 0.93
CA TYR A 152 -17.29 -4.02 2.24
C TYR A 152 -15.90 -3.39 2.26
N SER A 153 -15.83 -2.17 2.77
CA SER A 153 -14.58 -1.47 3.03
C SER A 153 -14.65 -0.82 4.41
N PRO A 154 -13.57 -0.89 5.21
CA PRO A 154 -13.55 -0.26 6.53
C PRO A 154 -13.81 1.25 6.45
N VAL A 155 -14.40 1.79 7.52
CA VAL A 155 -14.86 3.18 7.65
C VAL A 155 -13.74 4.16 7.26
N GLY A 156 -14.02 5.08 6.33
CA GLY A 156 -13.08 6.11 5.85
C GLY A 156 -12.73 5.98 4.36
N ASN A 157 -12.88 4.79 3.79
CA ASN A 157 -12.78 4.55 2.35
C ASN A 157 -14.19 4.52 1.76
N LYS A 158 -14.57 5.55 0.99
CA LYS A 158 -15.91 5.60 0.38
C LYS A 158 -16.05 4.47 -0.66
N PRO A 159 -17.00 3.53 -0.52
CA PRO A 159 -17.21 2.45 -1.50
C PRO A 159 -17.59 2.92 -2.91
N GLY A 160 -18.00 4.18 -3.07
CA GLY A 160 -18.31 4.80 -4.38
C GLY A 160 -17.12 5.42 -5.12
N GLU A 161 -15.95 5.54 -4.48
CA GLU A 161 -14.68 5.96 -5.11
C GLU A 161 -13.77 4.76 -5.42
N ASP A 162 -14.28 3.54 -5.19
CA ASP A 162 -13.53 2.31 -5.35
C ASP A 162 -13.29 2.03 -6.85
N LYS A 163 -12.21 2.58 -7.41
CA LYS A 163 -11.71 2.32 -8.78
C LYS A 163 -11.24 0.86 -8.99
N ARG A 164 -11.71 -0.09 -8.17
CA ARG A 164 -11.32 -1.50 -8.24
C ARG A 164 -11.98 -2.14 -9.47
N PRO A 165 -11.24 -2.87 -10.33
CA PRO A 165 -11.82 -3.55 -11.47
C PRO A 165 -12.94 -4.50 -11.05
N ALA A 166 -13.97 -4.57 -11.90
CA ALA A 166 -15.05 -5.53 -11.73
C ALA A 166 -14.50 -6.96 -11.85
N GLY A 167 -14.82 -7.80 -10.86
CA GLY A 167 -14.46 -9.21 -10.87
C GLY A 167 -13.01 -9.55 -10.50
N ILE A 168 -12.70 -10.83 -10.62
CA ILE A 168 -11.41 -11.46 -10.35
C ILE A 168 -11.03 -12.30 -11.57
N HIS A 169 -9.77 -12.67 -11.71
CA HIS A 169 -9.28 -13.53 -12.80
C HIS A 169 -10.17 -14.79 -13.00
N PRO A 170 -10.46 -15.21 -14.25
CA PRO A 170 -11.36 -16.35 -14.54
C PRO A 170 -11.01 -17.66 -13.83
N ASN A 171 -9.72 -17.91 -13.58
CA ASN A 171 -9.25 -19.05 -12.80
C ASN A 171 -9.90 -19.13 -11.40
N ALA A 172 -10.11 -17.98 -10.75
CA ALA A 172 -10.76 -17.89 -9.44
C ALA A 172 -12.27 -17.62 -9.55
N ALA A 173 -12.71 -16.88 -10.57
CA ALA A 173 -14.10 -16.39 -10.69
C ALA A 173 -15.17 -17.48 -10.82
N LYS A 174 -14.78 -18.70 -11.21
CA LYS A 174 -15.69 -19.86 -11.27
C LYS A 174 -16.10 -20.41 -9.90
N TYR A 175 -15.41 -20.01 -8.83
CA TYR A 175 -15.72 -20.38 -7.45
C TYR A 175 -16.48 -19.27 -6.73
N ILE A 176 -16.93 -19.54 -5.51
CA ILE A 176 -17.50 -18.52 -4.63
C ILE A 176 -16.40 -17.49 -4.34
N THR A 177 -16.62 -16.24 -4.76
CA THR A 177 -15.68 -15.15 -4.52
C THR A 177 -16.38 -14.04 -3.77
N ILE A 178 -15.69 -13.47 -2.78
CA ILE A 178 -16.16 -12.30 -2.05
C ILE A 178 -14.98 -11.34 -1.85
N ARG A 179 -15.25 -10.05 -2.01
CA ARG A 179 -14.30 -8.99 -1.78
C ARG A 179 -14.79 -8.14 -0.61
N ASN A 180 -14.25 -8.42 0.57
CA ASN A 180 -14.47 -7.61 1.78
C ASN A 180 -13.13 -6.93 2.16
N GLU A 181 -12.67 -7.05 3.41
CA GLU A 181 -11.31 -6.67 3.79
C GLU A 181 -10.21 -7.37 2.96
N THR A 182 -10.54 -8.55 2.41
CA THR A 182 -9.66 -9.29 1.51
C THR A 182 -10.42 -9.77 0.28
N GLN A 183 -9.69 -10.20 -0.75
CA GLN A 183 -10.24 -11.04 -1.80
C GLN A 183 -10.20 -12.49 -1.33
N SER A 184 -11.38 -13.08 -1.09
CA SER A 184 -11.52 -14.48 -0.73
C SER A 184 -12.05 -15.31 -1.91
N ILE A 185 -11.48 -16.50 -2.08
CA ILE A 185 -11.88 -17.54 -3.02
C ILE A 185 -12.23 -18.78 -2.19
N ILE A 186 -13.50 -19.21 -2.21
CA ILE A 186 -14.01 -20.31 -1.40
C ILE A 186 -14.33 -21.50 -2.30
N LEU A 187 -13.66 -22.63 -2.04
CA LEU A 187 -13.87 -23.91 -2.68
C LEU A 187 -14.74 -24.77 -1.77
N ALA A 188 -15.95 -25.10 -2.22
CA ALA A 188 -16.89 -25.92 -1.46
C ALA A 188 -17.66 -26.86 -2.38
N PRO A 189 -18.07 -28.06 -1.92
CA PRO A 189 -18.79 -29.03 -2.74
C PRO A 189 -19.97 -28.42 -3.51
N GLY A 190 -20.01 -28.66 -4.82
CA GLY A 190 -21.07 -28.13 -5.69
C GLY A 190 -21.07 -26.60 -5.83
N ASN A 191 -19.96 -25.95 -5.45
CA ASN A 191 -19.81 -24.49 -5.42
C ASN A 191 -20.87 -23.78 -4.57
N LYS A 192 -21.31 -24.43 -3.48
CA LYS A 192 -22.29 -23.89 -2.54
C LYS A 192 -21.67 -23.68 -1.16
N PRO A 193 -21.88 -22.52 -0.52
CA PRO A 193 -21.40 -22.32 0.84
C PRO A 193 -22.02 -23.35 1.81
N PRO A 194 -21.25 -23.84 2.79
CA PRO A 194 -21.71 -24.84 3.77
C PRO A 194 -22.49 -24.22 4.94
N PHE A 195 -22.93 -22.97 4.78
CA PHE A 195 -23.71 -22.20 5.75
C PHE A 195 -24.97 -21.66 5.07
N THR A 196 -25.99 -21.41 5.88
CA THR A 196 -27.30 -20.92 5.39
C THR A 196 -27.64 -19.60 6.05
N PRO A 197 -28.41 -18.72 5.39
CA PRO A 197 -28.90 -17.50 6.01
C PRO A 197 -29.71 -17.82 7.28
N VAL A 198 -29.59 -16.97 8.30
CA VAL A 198 -30.47 -16.95 9.47
C VAL A 198 -31.63 -16.03 9.16
N THR A 199 -32.86 -16.43 9.46
CA THR A 199 -34.02 -15.55 9.27
C THR A 199 -34.17 -14.56 10.44
N LYS A 200 -34.92 -13.46 10.28
CA LYS A 200 -35.19 -12.52 11.38
C LYS A 200 -35.85 -13.23 12.58
N GLY A 201 -36.80 -14.13 12.30
CA GLY A 201 -37.49 -14.93 13.31
C GLY A 201 -36.55 -15.86 14.07
N GLU A 202 -35.69 -16.59 13.34
CA GLU A 202 -34.67 -17.47 13.95
C GLU A 202 -33.69 -16.67 14.81
N TYR A 203 -33.23 -15.50 14.34
CA TYR A 203 -32.30 -14.67 15.09
C TYR A 203 -32.91 -14.16 16.40
N LEU A 204 -34.16 -13.68 16.36
CA LEU A 204 -34.89 -13.23 17.54
C LEU A 204 -35.18 -14.38 18.51
N GLN A 205 -35.44 -15.58 18.00
CA GLN A 205 -35.64 -16.77 18.83
C GLN A 205 -34.34 -17.16 19.55
N LEU A 206 -33.24 -17.32 18.82
CA LEU A 206 -31.95 -17.70 19.37
C LEU A 206 -31.43 -16.67 20.39
N ALA A 207 -31.67 -15.37 20.14
CA ALA A 207 -31.33 -14.32 21.09
C ALA A 207 -32.12 -14.45 22.41
N ASP A 208 -33.44 -14.70 22.34
CA ASP A 208 -34.29 -14.88 23.52
C ASP A 208 -33.89 -16.13 24.33
N GLU A 209 -33.63 -17.25 23.65
CA GLU A 209 -33.16 -18.50 24.28
C GLU A 209 -31.80 -18.31 24.97
N ALA A 210 -30.85 -17.65 24.33
CA ALA A 210 -29.53 -17.39 24.91
C ALA A 210 -29.60 -16.45 26.13
N LEU A 211 -30.47 -15.45 26.09
CA LEU A 211 -30.70 -14.55 27.21
C LEU A 211 -31.40 -15.26 28.39
N ALA A 212 -32.35 -16.15 28.10
CA ALA A 212 -32.99 -16.97 29.12
C ALA A 212 -31.97 -17.87 29.83
N ALA A 213 -31.03 -18.48 29.09
CA ALA A 213 -29.94 -19.25 29.68
C ALA A 213 -29.02 -18.36 30.54
N LYS A 214 -28.61 -17.18 30.03
CA LYS A 214 -27.72 -16.25 30.73
C LYS A 214 -28.33 -15.71 32.03
N LEU A 215 -29.66 -15.57 32.10
CA LEU A 215 -30.37 -15.10 33.29
C LEU A 215 -30.07 -15.95 34.54
N THR A 216 -29.82 -17.25 34.36
CA THR A 216 -29.56 -18.20 35.45
C THR A 216 -28.23 -17.95 36.18
N THR A 217 -27.28 -17.29 35.51
CA THR A 217 -25.93 -17.02 36.04
C THR A 217 -25.61 -15.52 36.15
N ALA A 218 -26.58 -14.65 35.81
CA ALA A 218 -26.39 -13.20 35.76
C ALA A 218 -26.44 -12.55 37.16
N ASN A 219 -25.68 -11.48 37.34
CA ASN A 219 -25.82 -10.59 38.52
C ASN A 219 -27.10 -9.74 38.40
N GLU A 220 -27.51 -9.07 39.49
CA GLU A 220 -28.75 -8.27 39.52
C GLU A 220 -28.80 -7.12 38.48
N TYR A 221 -27.65 -6.52 38.15
CA TYR A 221 -27.58 -5.49 37.12
C TYR A 221 -27.89 -6.07 35.73
N ASP A 222 -27.26 -7.20 35.40
CA ASP A 222 -27.45 -7.90 34.13
C ASP A 222 -28.86 -8.48 34.01
N LYS A 223 -29.47 -8.96 35.11
CA LYS A 223 -30.87 -9.45 35.08
C LYS A 223 -31.84 -8.37 34.61
N LYS A 224 -31.75 -7.16 35.15
CA LYS A 224 -32.60 -6.03 34.73
C LYS A 224 -32.39 -5.66 33.26
N ALA A 225 -31.16 -5.70 32.78
CA ALA A 225 -30.85 -5.48 31.37
C ALA A 225 -31.44 -6.59 30.49
N ILE A 226 -31.25 -7.86 30.87
CA ILE A 226 -31.78 -9.02 30.16
C ILE A 226 -33.31 -8.95 30.06
N ASP A 227 -34.02 -8.68 31.14
CA ASP A 227 -35.49 -8.59 31.12
C ASP A 227 -35.99 -7.50 30.17
N ARG A 228 -35.34 -6.32 30.20
CA ARG A 228 -35.62 -5.22 29.28
C ARG A 228 -35.37 -5.63 27.82
N ILE A 229 -34.23 -6.27 27.54
CA ILE A 229 -33.85 -6.72 26.20
C ILE A 229 -34.84 -7.78 25.68
N ARG A 230 -35.21 -8.76 26.52
CA ARG A 230 -36.19 -9.80 26.13
C ARG A 230 -37.56 -9.20 25.82
N LYS A 231 -38.00 -8.18 26.57
CA LYS A 231 -39.20 -7.42 26.24
C LYS A 231 -39.09 -6.73 24.86
N ASN A 232 -37.95 -6.12 24.55
CA ASN A 232 -37.72 -5.52 23.23
C ASN A 232 -37.69 -6.58 22.12
N ILE A 233 -37.10 -7.75 22.34
CA ILE A 233 -37.14 -8.87 21.39
C ILE A 233 -38.58 -9.28 21.09
N ALA A 234 -39.46 -9.37 22.09
CA ALA A 234 -40.88 -9.67 21.87
C ALA A 234 -41.57 -8.58 21.02
N GLN A 235 -41.26 -7.30 21.26
CA GLN A 235 -41.77 -6.20 20.45
C GLN A 235 -41.25 -6.27 19.00
N LEU A 236 -39.98 -6.62 18.80
CA LEU A 236 -39.39 -6.82 17.48
C LEU A 236 -40.03 -8.00 16.74
N LYS A 237 -40.38 -9.10 17.43
CA LYS A 237 -41.11 -10.24 16.84
C LYS A 237 -42.47 -9.79 16.28
N GLU A 238 -43.20 -8.94 17.00
CA GLU A 238 -44.48 -8.41 16.51
C GLU A 238 -44.28 -7.39 15.38
N LYS A 239 -43.32 -6.45 15.54
CA LYS A 239 -42.99 -5.44 14.50
C LYS A 239 -42.64 -6.10 13.17
N HIS A 240 -41.86 -7.18 13.20
CA HIS A 240 -41.39 -7.89 12.00
C HIS A 240 -42.25 -9.10 11.63
N LYS A 241 -43.43 -9.29 12.19
CA LYS A 241 -44.28 -10.49 12.01
C LYS A 241 -44.46 -10.91 10.55
N ALA A 242 -44.65 -9.95 9.64
CA ALA A 242 -44.81 -10.20 8.21
C ALA A 242 -43.50 -10.58 7.47
N SER A 243 -42.35 -10.38 8.11
CA SER A 243 -41.00 -10.55 7.52
C SER A 243 -40.09 -11.48 8.33
N LEU A 244 -40.64 -12.23 9.29
CA LEU A 244 -39.84 -13.13 10.15
C LEU A 244 -39.10 -14.22 9.36
N THR A 245 -39.60 -14.60 8.18
CA THR A 245 -38.99 -15.60 7.30
C THR A 245 -37.91 -15.02 6.39
N GLU A 246 -37.77 -13.69 6.31
CA GLU A 246 -36.72 -13.06 5.52
C GLU A 246 -35.34 -13.25 6.16
N ALA A 247 -34.30 -13.32 5.31
CA ALA A 247 -32.93 -13.36 5.78
C ALA A 247 -32.59 -12.12 6.63
N ALA A 248 -31.98 -12.36 7.78
CA ALA A 248 -31.59 -11.33 8.71
C ALA A 248 -30.32 -10.62 8.25
N VAL A 249 -30.37 -9.28 8.28
CA VAL A 249 -29.23 -8.40 8.08
C VAL A 249 -29.19 -7.46 9.28
N THR A 250 -28.05 -7.40 9.96
CA THR A 250 -27.86 -6.54 11.13
C THR A 250 -27.03 -5.31 10.80
N ARG A 251 -27.24 -4.22 11.54
CA ARG A 251 -26.40 -3.02 11.49
C ARG A 251 -25.06 -3.16 12.20
N ASP A 252 -24.91 -4.17 13.06
CA ASP A 252 -23.71 -4.37 13.88
C ASP A 252 -22.82 -5.49 13.33
N MET A 253 -21.54 -5.21 13.11
CA MET A 253 -20.58 -6.22 12.65
C MET A 253 -20.33 -7.31 13.69
N GLN A 254 -20.33 -6.94 14.97
CA GLN A 254 -20.12 -7.84 16.11
C GLN A 254 -21.28 -7.68 17.10
N PRO A 255 -22.47 -8.23 16.79
CA PRO A 255 -23.65 -8.03 17.63
C PRO A 255 -23.44 -8.57 19.05
N SER A 256 -23.96 -7.83 20.02
CA SER A 256 -24.00 -8.23 21.43
C SER A 256 -25.44 -8.27 21.92
N MET A 257 -25.66 -8.68 23.17
CA MET A 257 -27.02 -8.60 23.74
C MET A 257 -27.58 -7.17 23.73
N TYR A 258 -26.72 -6.16 23.83
CA TYR A 258 -27.12 -4.75 23.79
C TYR A 258 -27.52 -4.25 22.40
N SER A 259 -27.24 -5.01 21.34
CA SER A 259 -27.76 -4.72 19.99
C SER A 259 -29.29 -4.77 19.92
N PHE A 260 -29.93 -5.34 20.94
CA PHE A 260 -31.38 -5.44 21.09
C PHE A 260 -31.93 -4.52 22.19
N ASP A 261 -31.13 -3.59 22.73
CA ASP A 261 -31.54 -2.76 23.85
C ASP A 261 -32.15 -1.43 23.38
N GLY A 262 -33.45 -1.44 23.09
CA GLY A 262 -34.19 -0.24 22.66
C GLY A 262 -33.97 0.16 21.19
N PHE A 263 -33.29 -0.69 20.41
CA PHE A 263 -33.06 -0.50 18.98
C PHE A 263 -33.61 -1.67 18.17
N ASP A 264 -33.88 -1.42 16.88
CA ASP A 264 -34.15 -2.46 15.89
C ASP A 264 -32.81 -2.89 15.23
N PRO A 265 -32.32 -4.11 15.48
CA PRO A 265 -31.05 -4.56 14.92
C PRO A 265 -31.11 -4.69 13.39
N PHE A 266 -32.30 -4.78 12.78
CA PHE A 266 -32.48 -4.96 11.35
C PHE A 266 -32.55 -3.65 10.55
N GLU A 267 -32.55 -2.50 11.23
CA GLU A 267 -32.61 -1.19 10.59
C GLU A 267 -31.21 -0.62 10.33
N ALA A 268 -30.70 -0.85 9.11
CA ALA A 268 -29.53 -0.16 8.58
C ALA A 268 -29.93 1.11 7.82
N SER A 269 -29.36 2.26 8.21
CA SER A 269 -29.58 3.55 7.54
C SER A 269 -29.14 3.52 6.08
N GLU A 270 -29.66 4.42 5.25
CA GLU A 270 -29.22 4.57 3.85
C GLU A 270 -27.71 4.86 3.76
N TYR A 271 -27.19 5.67 4.69
CA TYR A 271 -25.75 5.90 4.83
C TYR A 271 -24.99 4.58 5.03
N ASN A 272 -25.42 3.74 5.98
CA ASN A 272 -24.79 2.45 6.23
C ASN A 272 -24.87 1.52 5.02
N ARG A 273 -26.00 1.51 4.31
CA ARG A 273 -26.18 0.73 3.07
C ARG A 273 -25.21 1.18 1.98
N THR A 274 -25.04 2.48 1.81
CA THR A 274 -24.08 3.08 0.87
C THR A 274 -22.64 2.71 1.24
N GLN A 275 -22.33 2.67 2.53
CA GLN A 275 -21.01 2.28 3.03
C GLN A 275 -20.79 0.75 3.10
N LYS A 276 -21.76 -0.07 2.64
CA LYS A 276 -21.75 -1.53 2.82
C LYS A 276 -21.63 -1.98 4.29
N GLN A 277 -22.01 -1.13 5.24
CA GLN A 277 -22.02 -1.38 6.68
C GLN A 277 -23.35 -2.00 7.12
N TYR A 278 -23.66 -3.14 6.52
CA TYR A 278 -24.79 -4.00 6.88
C TYR A 278 -24.31 -5.44 6.78
N PHE A 279 -24.64 -6.27 7.76
CA PHE A 279 -23.97 -7.54 7.95
C PHE A 279 -25.00 -8.67 7.94
N PRO A 280 -25.13 -9.41 6.82
CA PRO A 280 -25.95 -10.60 6.75
C PRO A 280 -25.57 -11.64 7.82
N LEU A 281 -26.58 -12.28 8.40
CA LEU A 281 -26.42 -13.34 9.39
C LEU A 281 -26.51 -14.72 8.73
N TYR A 282 -25.56 -15.58 9.09
CA TYR A 282 -25.49 -16.96 8.63
C TYR A 282 -25.32 -17.91 9.82
N LYS A 283 -25.67 -19.18 9.59
CA LYS A 283 -25.51 -20.26 10.56
C LYS A 283 -24.80 -21.48 9.97
N LEU A 284 -24.02 -22.13 10.82
CA LEU A 284 -23.57 -23.51 10.66
C LEU A 284 -24.40 -24.40 11.59
N THR A 285 -24.87 -25.54 11.09
CA THR A 285 -25.55 -26.53 11.92
C THR A 285 -24.55 -27.26 12.82
N ALA A 286 -25.04 -27.88 13.91
CA ALA A 286 -24.20 -28.69 14.80
C ALA A 286 -23.45 -29.79 14.03
N ASP A 287 -24.12 -30.47 13.09
CA ASP A 287 -23.53 -31.48 12.21
C ASP A 287 -22.36 -30.95 11.38
N VAL A 288 -22.48 -29.74 10.82
CA VAL A 288 -21.38 -29.12 10.06
C VAL A 288 -20.21 -28.81 10.98
N ILE A 289 -20.48 -28.29 12.18
CA ILE A 289 -19.44 -27.99 13.19
C ILE A 289 -18.71 -29.27 13.60
N GLU A 290 -19.41 -30.38 13.83
CA GLU A 290 -18.78 -31.66 14.14
C GLU A 290 -17.93 -32.18 12.99
N LYS A 291 -18.41 -32.05 11.74
CA LYS A 291 -17.60 -32.38 10.55
C LYS A 291 -16.35 -31.52 10.44
N CYS A 292 -16.43 -30.23 10.80
CA CYS A 292 -15.28 -29.33 10.78
C CYS A 292 -14.16 -29.72 11.75
N LYS A 293 -14.44 -30.54 12.77
CA LYS A 293 -13.41 -31.08 13.68
C LYS A 293 -12.56 -32.18 13.04
N LYS A 294 -13.09 -32.86 12.02
CA LYS A 294 -12.40 -33.94 11.28
C LYS A 294 -11.32 -33.40 10.35
N ALA A 295 -10.58 -34.31 9.70
CA ALA A 295 -9.52 -33.91 8.77
C ALA A 295 -10.08 -33.44 7.43
N GLU A 296 -11.19 -34.03 7.00
CA GLU A 296 -11.84 -33.79 5.71
C GLU A 296 -12.44 -32.37 5.68
N PRO A 297 -12.00 -31.51 4.73
CA PRO A 297 -12.52 -30.15 4.62
C PRO A 297 -14.02 -30.13 4.33
N GLN A 298 -14.72 -29.16 4.91
CA GLN A 298 -16.08 -28.79 4.50
C GLN A 298 -16.00 -27.67 3.45
N TRP A 299 -14.99 -26.80 3.55
CA TRP A 299 -14.60 -25.83 2.53
C TRP A 299 -13.12 -25.44 2.66
N ILE A 300 -12.55 -24.94 1.58
CA ILE A 300 -11.22 -24.30 1.53
C ILE A 300 -11.42 -22.82 1.20
N THR A 301 -10.68 -21.94 1.87
CA THR A 301 -10.66 -20.51 1.56
C THR A 301 -9.24 -20.06 1.29
N VAL A 302 -9.01 -19.48 0.12
CA VAL A 302 -7.80 -18.72 -0.19
C VAL A 302 -8.13 -17.24 -0.02
N SER A 303 -7.39 -16.53 0.84
CA SER A 303 -7.63 -15.11 1.13
C SER A 303 -6.36 -14.31 0.89
N VAL A 304 -6.48 -13.23 0.11
CA VAL A 304 -5.36 -12.35 -0.26
C VAL A 304 -5.83 -10.90 -0.29
N PRO A 305 -5.04 -9.93 0.18
CA PRO A 305 -5.36 -8.51 0.03
C PRO A 305 -5.51 -8.15 -1.44
N PHE A 306 -6.53 -7.38 -1.80
CA PHE A 306 -6.67 -6.86 -3.16
C PHE A 306 -5.56 -5.83 -3.43
N GLN A 307 -4.79 -6.01 -4.50
CA GLN A 307 -3.68 -5.14 -4.86
C GLN A 307 -3.67 -4.88 -6.36
N THR A 308 -3.29 -3.67 -6.73
CA THR A 308 -3.13 -3.24 -8.12
C THR A 308 -1.66 -2.90 -8.40
N ARG A 309 -1.34 -2.60 -9.65
CA ARG A 309 -0.01 -2.10 -10.02
C ARG A 309 0.37 -0.83 -9.25
N GLU A 310 -0.59 -0.04 -8.76
CA GLU A 310 -0.32 1.17 -7.98
C GLU A 310 0.28 0.88 -6.60
N ASN A 311 0.15 -0.36 -6.12
CA ASN A 311 0.64 -0.81 -4.82
C ASN A 311 2.07 -1.38 -4.88
N GLY A 312 2.72 -1.30 -6.05
CA GLY A 312 4.08 -1.79 -6.27
C GLY A 312 4.18 -3.25 -6.68
N ASN A 313 5.38 -3.63 -7.16
CA ASN A 313 5.65 -4.97 -7.70
C ASN A 313 5.42 -6.07 -6.67
N GLN A 314 5.84 -5.88 -5.41
CA GLN A 314 5.74 -6.90 -4.37
C GLN A 314 4.28 -7.30 -4.12
N LEU A 315 3.43 -6.31 -3.86
CA LEU A 315 2.03 -6.54 -3.53
C LEU A 315 1.21 -6.94 -4.76
N TYR A 316 1.52 -6.36 -5.92
CA TYR A 316 0.88 -6.72 -7.18
C TYR A 316 1.19 -8.15 -7.59
N GLU A 317 2.45 -8.58 -7.55
CA GLU A 317 2.81 -9.96 -7.91
C GLU A 317 2.25 -10.97 -6.91
N MET A 318 2.20 -10.65 -5.61
CA MET A 318 1.51 -11.50 -4.62
C MET A 318 0.04 -11.71 -5.00
N TYR A 319 -0.73 -10.62 -5.22
CA TYR A 319 -2.14 -10.72 -5.57
C TYR A 319 -2.35 -11.46 -6.90
N THR A 320 -1.57 -11.11 -7.92
CA THR A 320 -1.63 -11.71 -9.26
C THR A 320 -1.30 -13.20 -9.20
N SER A 321 -0.19 -13.60 -8.56
CA SER A 321 0.17 -15.01 -8.41
C SER A 321 -0.90 -15.81 -7.65
N VAL A 322 -1.45 -15.29 -6.56
CA VAL A 322 -2.47 -16.02 -5.77
C VAL A 322 -3.76 -16.18 -6.56
N THR A 323 -4.21 -15.16 -7.29
CA THR A 323 -5.50 -15.19 -7.99
C THR A 323 -5.43 -15.82 -9.38
N GLU A 324 -4.28 -15.76 -10.04
CA GLU A 324 -4.10 -16.26 -11.40
C GLU A 324 -3.41 -17.63 -11.45
N ASN A 325 -2.45 -17.92 -10.56
CA ASN A 325 -1.57 -19.09 -10.74
C ASN A 325 -1.86 -20.25 -9.79
N ILE A 326 -2.53 -20.01 -8.66
CA ILE A 326 -2.99 -21.12 -7.82
C ILE A 326 -3.96 -21.98 -8.64
N ASN A 327 -3.73 -23.28 -8.70
CA ASN A 327 -4.60 -24.21 -9.39
C ASN A 327 -5.77 -24.60 -8.50
N PHE A 328 -6.81 -23.75 -8.51
CA PHE A 328 -8.02 -23.95 -7.72
C PHE A 328 -8.77 -25.22 -8.12
N ASP A 329 -8.75 -25.63 -9.39
CA ASP A 329 -9.34 -26.90 -9.85
C ASP A 329 -8.66 -28.10 -9.20
N TYR A 330 -7.33 -28.11 -9.20
CA TYR A 330 -6.58 -29.17 -8.56
C TYR A 330 -6.90 -29.23 -7.06
N ILE A 331 -6.89 -28.09 -6.36
CA ILE A 331 -7.17 -28.05 -4.91
C ILE A 331 -8.60 -28.51 -4.63
N TYR A 332 -9.58 -28.07 -5.43
CA TYR A 332 -10.96 -28.51 -5.33
C TYR A 332 -11.06 -30.03 -5.52
N ASN A 333 -10.51 -30.56 -6.61
CA ASN A 333 -10.56 -31.99 -6.91
C ASN A 333 -9.82 -32.80 -5.84
N TYR A 334 -8.68 -32.32 -5.34
CA TYR A 334 -7.91 -33.01 -4.31
C TYR A 334 -8.74 -33.32 -3.05
N PHE A 335 -9.64 -32.40 -2.66
CA PHE A 335 -10.48 -32.58 -1.46
C PHE A 335 -11.89 -33.10 -1.72
N PHE A 336 -12.48 -32.77 -2.88
CA PHE A 336 -13.90 -32.98 -3.14
C PHE A 336 -14.20 -33.91 -4.33
N ASP A 337 -13.18 -34.25 -5.13
CA ASP A 337 -13.30 -35.13 -6.30
C ASP A 337 -11.95 -35.80 -6.62
N SER A 338 -11.43 -36.56 -5.65
CA SER A 338 -10.03 -36.98 -5.63
C SER A 338 -9.64 -37.89 -6.79
N GLU A 339 -10.60 -38.61 -7.37
CA GLU A 339 -10.36 -39.49 -8.51
C GLU A 339 -9.90 -38.70 -9.76
N LYS A 340 -10.29 -37.43 -9.91
CA LYS A 340 -9.83 -36.57 -11.03
C LYS A 340 -8.35 -36.20 -10.98
N VAL A 341 -7.72 -36.25 -9.82
CA VAL A 341 -6.31 -35.84 -9.61
C VAL A 341 -5.47 -36.94 -8.96
N LYS A 342 -5.98 -38.16 -8.92
CA LYS A 342 -5.29 -39.31 -8.35
C LYS A 342 -4.03 -39.63 -9.14
N GLY A 343 -2.88 -39.65 -8.45
CA GLY A 343 -1.57 -39.84 -9.08
C GLY A 343 -1.08 -38.64 -9.90
N VAL A 344 -1.85 -37.56 -10.00
CA VAL A 344 -1.45 -36.33 -10.68
C VAL A 344 -0.77 -35.42 -9.66
N ALA A 345 0.45 -34.97 -9.95
CA ALA A 345 1.14 -34.00 -9.11
C ALA A 345 0.59 -32.59 -9.34
N TYR A 346 0.55 -31.77 -8.28
CA TYR A 346 0.16 -30.37 -8.40
C TYR A 346 1.06 -29.60 -9.38
N GLN A 347 0.42 -28.88 -10.31
CA GLN A 347 1.03 -27.85 -11.15
C GLN A 347 0.22 -26.55 -11.08
N PRO A 348 0.88 -25.37 -11.13
CA PRO A 348 0.19 -24.07 -11.20
C PRO A 348 -0.75 -23.97 -12.42
N ALA A 349 -1.81 -23.18 -12.33
CA ALA A 349 -2.79 -23.03 -13.42
C ALA A 349 -2.23 -22.30 -14.65
N ASN A 350 -1.31 -21.36 -14.43
CA ASN A 350 -0.75 -20.46 -15.44
C ASN A 350 0.79 -20.38 -15.30
N GLU A 351 1.45 -21.54 -15.28
CA GLU A 351 2.89 -21.65 -14.99
C GLU A 351 3.77 -20.92 -16.01
N GLU A 352 3.42 -20.98 -17.30
CA GLU A 352 4.17 -20.27 -18.34
C GLU A 352 4.11 -18.75 -18.15
N GLN A 353 2.93 -18.21 -17.84
CA GLN A 353 2.76 -16.77 -17.57
C GLN A 353 3.52 -16.35 -16.31
N LEU A 354 3.49 -17.17 -15.25
CA LEU A 354 4.30 -16.92 -14.04
C LEU A 354 5.78 -16.84 -14.38
N ASN A 355 6.29 -17.84 -15.10
CA ASN A 355 7.70 -17.92 -15.46
C ASN A 355 8.12 -16.74 -16.35
N ALA A 356 7.27 -16.32 -17.29
CA ALA A 356 7.50 -15.13 -18.11
C ALA A 356 7.57 -13.85 -17.26
N ARG A 357 6.66 -13.65 -16.29
CA ARG A 357 6.70 -12.49 -15.38
C ARG A 357 7.96 -12.50 -14.50
N LEU A 358 8.31 -13.65 -13.90
CA LEU A 358 9.52 -13.79 -13.08
C LEU A 358 10.80 -13.57 -13.91
N ALA A 359 10.84 -14.04 -15.15
CA ALA A 359 11.94 -13.77 -16.06
C ALA A 359 12.06 -12.27 -16.39
N ALA A 360 10.93 -11.58 -16.60
CA ALA A 360 10.93 -10.14 -16.81
C ALA A 360 11.52 -9.37 -15.62
N TYR A 361 11.16 -9.73 -14.39
CA TYR A 361 11.77 -9.16 -13.17
C TYR A 361 13.29 -9.39 -13.12
N ARG A 362 13.74 -10.64 -13.32
CA ARG A 362 15.18 -10.98 -13.36
C ARG A 362 15.94 -10.24 -14.46
N ASN A 363 15.31 -10.03 -15.61
CA ASN A 363 15.93 -9.34 -16.73
C ASN A 363 16.03 -7.83 -16.48
N LYS A 364 15.05 -7.22 -15.81
CA LYS A 364 15.16 -5.83 -15.33
C LYS A 364 16.37 -5.68 -14.42
N THR A 365 16.51 -6.54 -13.40
CA THR A 365 17.66 -6.49 -12.49
C THR A 365 19.02 -6.67 -13.19
N LYS A 366 19.07 -7.43 -14.30
CA LYS A 366 20.28 -7.61 -15.12
C LYS A 366 20.56 -6.42 -16.03
N ALA A 367 19.54 -5.85 -16.67
CA ALA A 367 19.68 -4.65 -17.51
C ALA A 367 20.03 -3.41 -16.65
N ASP A 368 19.45 -3.33 -15.45
CA ASP A 368 19.66 -2.26 -14.45
C ASP A 368 21.03 -2.30 -13.74
N LEU A 369 21.91 -3.26 -14.10
CA LEU A 369 23.34 -3.15 -13.77
C LEU A 369 24.00 -1.99 -14.53
N ASN A 370 23.41 -1.58 -15.65
CA ASN A 370 23.76 -0.37 -16.36
C ASN A 370 22.54 0.56 -16.33
N ALA A 371 22.72 1.80 -15.89
CA ALA A 371 21.76 2.85 -16.17
C ALA A 371 21.30 2.74 -17.63
N THR A 372 20.00 2.91 -17.90
CA THR A 372 19.61 3.13 -19.29
C THR A 372 20.34 4.41 -19.69
N ASN A 373 21.28 4.33 -20.62
CA ASN A 373 22.05 5.51 -21.03
C ASN A 373 21.06 6.61 -21.33
N ASN A 374 21.05 7.69 -20.54
CA ASN A 374 20.34 8.90 -20.94
C ASN A 374 21.00 9.29 -22.25
N THR A 375 20.27 9.10 -23.36
CA THR A 375 20.77 9.34 -24.73
C THR A 375 21.08 10.81 -24.98
N LEU A 376 20.80 11.68 -24.01
CA LEU A 376 21.18 13.08 -24.00
C LEU A 376 22.63 13.23 -23.55
N SER A 377 23.53 13.47 -24.50
CA SER A 377 24.83 14.07 -24.17
C SER A 377 24.58 15.38 -23.42
N LEU A 378 25.02 15.47 -22.17
CA LEU A 378 24.81 16.68 -21.38
C LEU A 378 25.50 17.87 -22.08
N PRO A 379 24.76 18.94 -22.43
CA PRO A 379 25.37 20.15 -22.96
C PRO A 379 26.38 20.75 -21.98
N PRO A 380 27.38 21.52 -22.46
CA PRO A 380 28.28 22.26 -21.58
C PRO A 380 27.50 23.08 -20.54
N GLY A 381 27.91 23.01 -19.27
CA GLY A 381 27.25 23.71 -18.17
C GLY A 381 26.04 22.99 -17.55
N ILE A 382 25.54 21.91 -18.15
CA ILE A 382 24.44 21.11 -17.58
C ILE A 382 24.98 20.00 -16.69
N HIS A 383 24.47 19.91 -15.46
CA HIS A 383 24.80 18.88 -14.48
C HIS A 383 23.84 17.68 -14.53
N PHE A 384 22.55 17.93 -14.80
CA PHE A 384 21.51 16.91 -14.92
C PHE A 384 20.38 17.40 -15.82
N ILE A 385 19.77 16.52 -16.59
CA ILE A 385 18.55 16.79 -17.36
C ILE A 385 17.72 15.52 -17.53
N ASP A 386 16.41 15.64 -17.36
CA ASP A 386 15.43 14.60 -17.68
C ASP A 386 14.05 15.22 -18.00
N ASP A 387 13.53 14.92 -19.18
CA ASP A 387 12.21 15.32 -19.66
C ASP A 387 11.22 14.13 -19.71
N PHE A 388 11.63 12.98 -19.19
CA PHE A 388 10.90 11.71 -19.17
C PHE A 388 10.52 11.15 -20.54
N SER A 389 11.07 11.68 -21.64
CA SER A 389 10.78 11.25 -23.02
C SER A 389 11.12 9.78 -23.28
N SER A 390 12.15 9.26 -22.59
CA SER A 390 12.60 7.86 -22.63
C SER A 390 11.64 6.88 -21.92
N GLY A 391 10.72 7.39 -21.10
CA GLY A 391 9.78 6.60 -20.33
C GLY A 391 8.62 6.02 -21.17
N THR A 392 8.11 4.86 -20.80
CA THR A 392 6.89 4.30 -21.40
C THR A 392 5.67 4.70 -20.56
N ILE A 393 4.59 5.16 -21.20
CA ILE A 393 3.35 5.56 -20.51
C ILE A 393 2.82 4.39 -19.65
N GLY A 394 2.38 4.71 -18.43
CA GLY A 394 1.91 3.75 -17.43
C GLY A 394 3.02 2.94 -16.73
N GLN A 395 4.29 3.16 -17.10
CA GLN A 395 5.46 2.55 -16.45
C GLN A 395 6.14 3.50 -15.47
N ALA A 396 6.99 2.96 -14.61
CA ALA A 396 7.83 3.77 -13.72
C ALA A 396 8.73 4.71 -14.55
N PRO A 397 9.04 5.93 -14.06
CA PRO A 397 10.03 6.78 -14.69
C PRO A 397 11.39 6.09 -14.76
N VAL A 398 11.95 6.01 -15.96
CA VAL A 398 13.26 5.41 -16.22
C VAL A 398 14.32 6.21 -15.48
N ASN A 399 15.28 5.57 -14.82
CA ASN A 399 16.37 6.23 -14.09
C ASN A 399 15.96 7.10 -12.88
N TRP A 400 14.73 6.94 -12.39
CA TRP A 400 14.24 7.58 -11.17
C TRP A 400 13.85 6.54 -10.13
N PHE A 401 14.17 6.83 -8.89
CA PHE A 401 13.84 5.99 -7.76
C PHE A 401 12.66 6.55 -6.98
N PHE A 402 11.76 5.65 -6.60
CA PHE A 402 10.77 5.84 -5.57
C PHE A 402 10.56 4.51 -4.87
N ASN A 403 10.09 4.53 -3.62
CA ASN A 403 9.79 3.30 -2.91
C ASN A 403 8.51 2.65 -3.47
N SER A 404 8.62 1.45 -4.05
CA SER A 404 7.47 0.73 -4.61
C SER A 404 6.49 0.23 -3.55
N TYR A 405 6.85 0.17 -2.27
CA TYR A 405 5.89 -0.16 -1.21
C TYR A 405 4.87 0.96 -1.00
N SER A 406 5.14 2.17 -1.51
CA SER A 406 4.26 3.33 -1.46
C SER A 406 3.41 3.45 -2.74
N LYS A 407 2.56 4.48 -2.81
CA LYS A 407 1.77 4.76 -4.02
C LYS A 407 2.69 4.96 -5.23
N ARG A 408 2.41 4.23 -6.31
CA ARG A 408 3.25 4.22 -7.51
C ARG A 408 3.36 5.61 -8.16
N CYS A 409 4.57 5.92 -8.62
CA CYS A 409 4.83 6.98 -9.59
C CYS A 409 4.93 6.38 -10.99
N TYR A 410 4.40 7.07 -12.01
CA TYR A 410 4.41 6.56 -13.37
C TYR A 410 4.44 7.68 -14.41
N VAL A 411 4.95 7.34 -15.60
CA VAL A 411 5.02 8.21 -16.75
C VAL A 411 3.65 8.30 -17.41
N THR A 412 3.20 9.51 -17.75
CA THR A 412 1.91 9.79 -18.36
C THR A 412 1.98 10.98 -19.29
N GLU A 413 0.90 11.20 -20.04
CA GLU A 413 0.60 12.47 -20.69
C GLU A 413 -0.35 13.27 -19.81
N VAL A 414 -0.25 14.60 -19.87
CA VAL A 414 -1.12 15.54 -19.16
C VAL A 414 -1.92 16.30 -20.21
N LYS A 415 -3.25 16.40 -20.01
CA LYS A 415 -4.14 17.03 -20.99
C LYS A 415 -3.75 18.49 -21.21
N GLY A 416 -3.53 18.88 -22.46
CA GLY A 416 -3.16 20.25 -22.83
C GLY A 416 -1.68 20.57 -22.69
N GLU A 417 -0.86 19.62 -22.24
CA GLU A 417 0.58 19.78 -22.10
C GLU A 417 1.35 18.90 -23.08
N ASN A 418 2.50 19.39 -23.53
CA ASN A 418 3.38 18.64 -24.41
C ASN A 418 4.33 17.74 -23.61
N GLY A 419 4.81 16.68 -24.25
CA GLY A 419 5.82 15.78 -23.69
C GLY A 419 5.28 14.80 -22.65
N LYS A 420 6.20 14.10 -22.01
CA LYS A 420 5.89 13.11 -20.97
C LYS A 420 6.09 13.72 -19.58
N TRP A 421 5.29 13.24 -18.65
CA TRP A 421 5.23 13.73 -17.28
C TRP A 421 5.31 12.57 -16.32
N VAL A 422 5.78 12.81 -15.11
CA VAL A 422 5.67 11.84 -14.02
C VAL A 422 4.51 12.23 -13.13
N ALA A 423 3.49 11.39 -13.07
CA ALA A 423 2.46 11.45 -12.05
C ALA A 423 3.06 10.99 -10.72
N LEU A 424 3.06 11.88 -9.73
CA LEU A 424 3.64 11.60 -8.41
C LEU A 424 2.63 10.84 -7.53
N GLY A 425 3.06 9.70 -7.00
CA GLY A 425 2.31 8.94 -6.01
C GLY A 425 2.22 9.69 -4.68
N TYR A 426 1.04 9.68 -4.06
CA TYR A 426 0.81 10.37 -2.78
C TYR A 426 1.82 9.93 -1.70
N ASN A 427 2.42 10.90 -1.01
CA ASN A 427 3.44 10.69 0.03
C ASN A 427 4.60 9.79 -0.40
N THR A 428 4.89 9.73 -1.70
CA THR A 428 5.99 8.93 -2.24
C THR A 428 7.11 9.86 -2.69
N ALA A 429 8.25 9.76 -2.02
CA ALA A 429 9.45 10.49 -2.41
C ALA A 429 10.05 9.88 -3.68
N VAL A 430 10.28 10.72 -4.68
CA VAL A 430 10.89 10.36 -5.95
C VAL A 430 12.18 11.15 -6.13
N SER A 431 13.26 10.48 -6.56
CA SER A 431 14.56 11.12 -6.77
C SER A 431 15.24 10.60 -8.04
N PRO A 432 16.00 11.44 -8.75
CA PRO A 432 16.76 11.00 -9.91
C PRO A 432 17.92 10.09 -9.48
N SER A 433 17.94 8.85 -9.95
CA SER A 433 18.95 7.87 -9.56
C SER A 433 20.31 8.17 -10.17
N LEU A 434 20.33 8.82 -11.34
CA LEU A 434 21.57 9.16 -12.06
C LEU A 434 22.16 10.54 -11.72
N LEU A 435 21.54 11.24 -10.79
CA LEU A 435 22.00 12.56 -10.40
C LEU A 435 23.39 12.45 -9.74
N LYS A 436 24.40 13.03 -10.40
CA LYS A 436 25.74 13.12 -9.84
C LYS A 436 25.71 13.96 -8.57
N LYS A 437 26.28 13.40 -7.49
CA LYS A 437 26.34 14.01 -6.17
C LYS A 437 27.80 14.21 -5.77
N PRO A 438 28.15 15.29 -5.04
CA PRO A 438 27.27 16.39 -4.66
C PRO A 438 26.78 17.23 -5.86
N LEU A 439 25.73 18.02 -5.64
CA LEU A 439 25.33 19.08 -6.57
C LEU A 439 26.42 20.17 -6.62
N PRO A 440 26.51 20.94 -7.73
CA PRO A 440 27.40 22.10 -7.80
C PRO A 440 27.10 23.10 -6.67
N GLU A 441 28.10 23.86 -6.23
CA GLU A 441 27.94 24.88 -5.19
C GLU A 441 26.99 26.00 -5.64
N ASN A 442 27.19 26.48 -6.87
CA ASN A 442 26.29 27.43 -7.53
C ASN A 442 25.55 26.70 -8.66
N PHE A 443 24.22 26.65 -8.58
CA PHE A 443 23.40 25.98 -9.58
C PHE A 443 22.01 26.59 -9.69
N THR A 444 21.33 26.28 -10.79
CA THR A 444 19.89 26.49 -10.94
C THR A 444 19.24 25.14 -11.21
N LEU A 445 18.26 24.77 -10.38
CA LEU A 445 17.34 23.66 -10.62
C LEU A 445 16.07 24.22 -11.27
N GLU A 446 15.71 23.72 -12.43
CA GLU A 446 14.50 24.08 -13.18
C GLU A 446 13.63 22.83 -13.35
N PHE A 447 12.30 23.00 -13.27
CA PHE A 447 11.33 21.94 -13.54
C PHE A 447 9.94 22.53 -13.79
N ASP A 448 9.10 21.78 -14.49
CA ASP A 448 7.68 22.11 -14.64
C ASP A 448 6.84 21.33 -13.63
N VAL A 449 5.78 21.97 -13.13
CA VAL A 449 4.75 21.34 -12.29
C VAL A 449 3.41 21.52 -12.95
N ALA A 450 2.61 20.45 -13.00
CA ALA A 450 1.22 20.51 -13.45
C ALA A 450 0.25 19.82 -12.48
N THR A 451 -1.04 20.13 -12.57
CA THR A 451 -2.12 19.49 -11.80
C THR A 451 -3.39 19.34 -12.64
N ASP A 452 -4.31 18.48 -12.22
CA ASP A 452 -5.64 18.41 -12.84
C ASP A 452 -6.40 19.73 -12.66
N GLY A 453 -7.19 20.16 -13.65
CA GLY A 453 -7.88 21.46 -13.65
C GLY A 453 -9.35 21.45 -13.23
N ASP A 454 -9.93 20.29 -12.95
CA ASP A 454 -11.37 20.12 -12.71
C ASP A 454 -11.73 20.05 -11.22
N TYR A 455 -10.80 20.34 -10.31
CA TYR A 455 -11.10 20.38 -8.89
C TYR A 455 -11.89 21.62 -8.48
N THR A 456 -12.81 21.42 -7.53
CA THR A 456 -13.66 22.45 -6.93
C THR A 456 -13.28 22.77 -5.47
N SER A 457 -12.37 21.99 -4.88
CA SER A 457 -11.79 22.27 -3.57
C SER A 457 -10.96 23.55 -3.57
N ARG A 458 -10.64 24.08 -2.38
CA ARG A 458 -9.81 25.29 -2.22
C ARG A 458 -8.36 25.13 -2.70
N THR A 459 -7.87 23.89 -2.68
CA THR A 459 -6.54 23.51 -3.14
C THR A 459 -6.64 22.37 -4.14
N GLY A 460 -5.75 22.39 -5.14
CA GLY A 460 -5.54 21.31 -6.10
C GLY A 460 -4.32 20.47 -5.74
N GLY A 461 -3.60 20.02 -6.77
CA GLY A 461 -2.35 19.27 -6.62
C GLY A 461 -1.28 20.07 -5.89
N ALA A 462 -0.50 19.35 -5.08
CA ALA A 462 0.61 19.92 -4.32
C ALA A 462 1.87 19.04 -4.43
N VAL A 463 3.01 19.69 -4.65
CA VAL A 463 4.32 19.04 -4.72
C VAL A 463 5.26 19.66 -3.69
N ARG A 464 6.01 18.81 -3.01
CA ARG A 464 7.10 19.19 -2.13
C ARG A 464 8.43 18.83 -2.79
N LEU A 465 9.27 19.83 -3.00
CA LEU A 465 10.68 19.66 -3.36
C LEU A 465 11.54 19.75 -2.09
N ILE A 466 12.51 18.85 -1.97
CA ILE A 466 13.48 18.83 -0.89
C ILE A 466 14.89 18.85 -1.47
N LEU A 467 15.73 19.77 -1.00
CA LEU A 467 17.17 19.76 -1.19
C LEU A 467 17.83 19.58 0.17
N ASN A 468 18.70 18.58 0.32
CA ASN A 468 19.31 18.27 1.60
C ASN A 468 20.82 18.06 1.47
N SER A 469 21.60 18.73 2.32
CA SER A 469 23.06 18.66 2.32
C SER A 469 23.58 17.32 2.82
N ARG A 470 22.73 16.56 3.50
CA ARG A 470 23.02 15.21 3.96
C ARG A 470 22.91 14.23 2.78
N LYS A 471 23.74 13.20 2.84
CA LYS A 471 23.62 12.04 1.92
C LYS A 471 22.31 11.32 2.22
N THR A 472 21.71 10.73 1.18
CA THR A 472 20.59 9.80 1.36
C THR A 472 21.00 8.66 2.27
N THR A 473 20.03 8.07 2.95
CA THR A 473 20.21 6.81 3.68
C THR A 473 20.60 5.68 2.72
N ALA A 474 21.03 4.54 3.24
CA ALA A 474 21.43 3.40 2.42
C ALA A 474 20.27 2.94 1.50
N ASP A 475 19.05 2.95 2.05
CA ASP A 475 17.79 2.64 1.36
C ASP A 475 17.26 3.73 0.42
N GLY A 476 18.06 4.78 0.18
CA GLY A 476 17.76 5.83 -0.77
C GLY A 476 16.71 6.85 -0.31
N ARG A 477 16.26 6.79 0.96
CA ARG A 477 15.36 7.78 1.56
C ARG A 477 16.11 9.07 1.91
N GLU A 478 15.31 10.10 2.23
CA GLU A 478 15.84 11.31 2.83
C GLU A 478 16.46 10.99 4.20
N ARG A 479 17.63 11.58 4.46
CA ARG A 479 18.24 11.57 5.79
C ARG A 479 17.87 12.85 6.55
N GLU A 480 17.14 12.71 7.66
CA GLU A 480 16.69 13.83 8.48
C GLU A 480 17.58 14.10 9.71
N ASP A 481 18.39 13.13 10.13
CA ASP A 481 19.26 13.20 11.30
C ASP A 481 20.67 13.75 11.00
N GLY A 482 21.33 14.27 12.03
CA GLY A 482 22.72 14.75 11.97
C GLY A 482 22.89 16.15 11.41
N ASN A 483 24.13 16.64 11.35
CA ASN A 483 24.43 18.01 10.94
C ASN A 483 24.19 18.24 9.45
N GLY A 484 23.64 19.39 9.08
CA GLY A 484 23.40 19.77 7.69
C GLY A 484 22.28 20.78 7.49
N ALA A 485 22.13 21.24 6.25
CA ALA A 485 21.06 22.13 5.80
C ALA A 485 20.00 21.36 5.01
N ARG A 486 18.73 21.70 5.22
CA ARG A 486 17.57 21.15 4.54
C ARG A 486 16.68 22.28 4.06
N VAL A 487 16.45 22.32 2.76
CA VAL A 487 15.51 23.22 2.10
C VAL A 487 14.26 22.43 1.73
N GLU A 488 13.10 22.91 2.16
CA GLU A 488 11.79 22.39 1.78
C GLU A 488 11.02 23.47 1.03
N ILE A 489 10.51 23.14 -0.16
CA ILE A 489 9.68 24.01 -0.98
C ILE A 489 8.37 23.27 -1.27
N ASN A 490 7.28 23.70 -0.63
CA ASN A 490 5.94 23.19 -0.88
C ASN A 490 5.23 24.11 -1.86
N ILE A 491 4.71 23.57 -2.95
CA ILE A 491 4.01 24.28 -4.01
C ILE A 491 2.61 23.71 -4.08
N THR A 492 1.58 24.52 -3.82
CA THR A 492 0.18 24.10 -3.75
C THR A 492 -0.65 24.91 -4.74
N SER A 493 -1.39 24.22 -5.61
CA SER A 493 -2.32 24.88 -6.53
C SER A 493 -3.54 25.42 -5.80
N GLY A 494 -3.98 26.64 -6.12
CA GLY A 494 -5.16 27.29 -5.53
C GLY A 494 -6.42 27.15 -6.37
N ASN A 495 -7.55 27.68 -5.91
CA ASN A 495 -8.77 27.77 -6.71
C ASN A 495 -9.04 29.24 -7.08
N GLU A 496 -9.23 29.54 -8.37
CA GLU A 496 -9.46 30.92 -8.83
C GLU A 496 -10.74 31.52 -8.24
N ALA A 497 -11.74 30.68 -7.91
CA ALA A 497 -12.97 31.13 -7.26
C ALA A 497 -12.70 31.77 -5.87
N ASP A 498 -11.53 31.50 -5.27
CA ASP A 498 -11.14 32.02 -3.98
C ASP A 498 -10.20 33.25 -4.06
N TYR A 499 -9.88 33.77 -5.25
CA TYR A 499 -8.94 34.90 -5.40
C TYR A 499 -9.30 36.16 -4.61
N THR A 500 -10.59 36.43 -4.49
CA THR A 500 -11.12 37.66 -3.89
C THR A 500 -11.67 37.45 -2.50
N ASN A 501 -11.65 36.23 -1.98
CA ASN A 501 -12.02 35.95 -0.61
C ASN A 501 -10.76 35.74 0.25
N ASN A 502 -10.86 35.94 1.56
CA ASN A 502 -9.73 35.74 2.49
C ASN A 502 -9.34 34.25 2.66
N ASN A 503 -9.86 33.37 1.80
CA ASN A 503 -9.69 31.92 1.87
C ASN A 503 -8.88 31.33 0.70
N TYR A 504 -8.21 32.15 -0.12
CA TYR A 504 -7.23 31.61 -1.08
C TYR A 504 -6.16 30.77 -0.36
N ARG A 505 -5.87 29.58 -0.88
CA ARG A 505 -4.91 28.61 -0.31
C ARG A 505 -3.84 28.15 -1.30
N GLY A 506 -3.80 28.72 -2.51
CA GLY A 506 -2.69 28.52 -3.42
C GLY A 506 -1.45 29.24 -2.91
N GLU A 507 -0.40 28.51 -2.58
CA GLU A 507 0.80 29.08 -2.00
C GLU A 507 2.05 28.31 -2.40
N ILE A 508 3.17 29.00 -2.33
CA ILE A 508 4.48 28.38 -2.21
C ILE A 508 5.07 28.76 -0.86
N ARG A 509 5.45 27.73 -0.10
CA ARG A 509 6.06 27.84 1.21
C ARG A 509 7.45 27.28 1.14
N THR A 510 8.43 28.10 1.47
CA THR A 510 9.84 27.71 1.49
C THR A 510 10.36 27.75 2.90
N LYS A 511 11.04 26.69 3.35
CA LYS A 511 11.66 26.58 4.66
C LYS A 511 13.12 26.17 4.52
N ILE A 512 14.01 26.81 5.27
CA ILE A 512 15.42 26.43 5.40
C ILE A 512 15.67 26.09 6.88
N ASN A 513 16.03 24.84 7.14
CA ASN A 513 16.43 24.34 8.46
C ASN A 513 17.89 23.93 8.44
N THR A 514 18.59 24.13 9.56
CA THR A 514 19.97 23.69 9.74
C THR A 514 20.10 22.92 11.04
N MET A 515 21.01 21.95 11.08
CA MET A 515 21.40 21.24 12.30
C MET A 515 22.92 21.36 12.47
N PRO A 516 23.43 21.87 13.61
CA PRO A 516 22.66 22.55 14.65
C PRO A 516 21.96 23.81 14.12
N SER A 517 20.82 24.16 14.72
CA SER A 517 20.06 25.33 14.29
C SER A 517 20.74 26.63 14.71
N GLN A 518 20.96 27.53 13.75
CA GLN A 518 21.42 28.90 14.01
C GLN A 518 20.25 29.88 14.14
N ASN A 519 19.07 29.48 13.66
CA ASN A 519 17.85 30.26 13.61
C ASN A 519 16.78 29.57 14.45
N MET A 520 16.59 30.04 15.68
CA MET A 520 15.61 29.45 16.61
C MET A 520 14.85 30.54 17.35
N GLN A 521 13.53 30.40 17.42
CA GLN A 521 12.64 31.26 18.18
C GLN A 521 11.51 30.42 18.79
N ASN A 522 11.33 30.51 20.12
CA ASN A 522 10.30 29.74 20.86
C ASN A 522 10.32 28.24 20.51
N SER A 523 11.51 27.64 20.52
CA SER A 523 11.73 26.23 20.16
C SER A 523 11.37 25.85 18.71
N SER A 524 11.03 26.83 17.86
CA SER A 524 10.85 26.62 16.42
C SER A 524 12.14 26.96 15.68
N GLU A 525 12.62 26.00 14.89
CA GLU A 525 13.85 26.12 14.13
C GLU A 525 13.61 26.49 12.66
N GLY A 526 14.59 27.20 12.10
CA GLY A 526 14.70 27.56 10.70
C GLY A 526 14.13 28.92 10.36
N ILE A 527 14.22 29.23 9.08
CA ILE A 527 13.66 30.43 8.45
C ILE A 527 12.70 30.01 7.35
N TYR A 528 11.70 30.84 7.08
CA TYR A 528 10.72 30.54 6.05
C TYR A 528 10.17 31.80 5.39
N ASP A 529 9.52 31.59 4.25
CA ASP A 529 8.66 32.56 3.60
C ASP A 529 7.47 31.83 2.97
N VAL A 530 6.35 32.55 2.85
CA VAL A 530 5.11 32.07 2.24
C VAL A 530 4.62 33.13 1.27
N LYS A 531 4.45 32.74 0.00
CA LYS A 531 3.90 33.60 -1.04
C LYS A 531 2.65 32.98 -1.61
N SER A 532 1.62 33.81 -1.78
CA SER A 532 0.45 33.42 -2.56
C SER A 532 0.87 33.16 -4.00
N LEU A 533 0.40 32.05 -4.56
CA LEU A 533 0.77 31.59 -5.90
C LEU A 533 -0.47 31.61 -6.77
N LYS A 534 -0.72 32.72 -7.48
CA LYS A 534 -1.93 32.90 -8.32
C LYS A 534 -1.73 32.41 -9.77
N GLU A 535 -0.52 32.02 -10.10
CA GLU A 535 -0.13 31.49 -11.39
C GLU A 535 -0.35 29.97 -11.49
N PHE A 536 -0.76 29.31 -10.39
CA PHE A 536 -1.00 27.87 -10.33
C PHE A 536 -2.35 27.58 -9.68
N THR A 537 -3.34 27.26 -10.51
CA THR A 537 -4.76 27.10 -10.10
C THR A 537 -5.49 26.01 -10.90
N ASN A 538 -6.80 25.85 -10.66
CA ASN A 538 -7.66 24.97 -11.44
C ASN A 538 -7.85 25.44 -12.89
N ARG A 539 -7.57 26.71 -13.20
CA ARG A 539 -7.61 27.22 -14.59
C ARG A 539 -6.22 27.38 -15.18
N GLN A 540 -5.22 27.67 -14.35
CA GLN A 540 -3.81 27.75 -14.72
C GLN A 540 -3.08 26.54 -14.16
N THR A 541 -3.21 25.41 -14.85
CA THR A 541 -2.84 24.08 -14.33
C THR A 541 -1.36 23.75 -14.41
N LYS A 542 -0.51 24.69 -14.82
CA LYS A 542 0.94 24.49 -14.96
C LYS A 542 1.73 25.73 -14.61
N ILE A 543 2.88 25.52 -14.00
CA ILE A 543 3.92 26.53 -13.78
C ILE A 543 5.31 25.97 -14.10
N HIS A 544 6.21 26.86 -14.48
CA HIS A 544 7.65 26.62 -14.53
C HIS A 544 8.29 27.14 -13.24
N VAL A 545 9.11 26.32 -12.59
CA VAL A 545 9.78 26.63 -11.32
C VAL A 545 11.28 26.61 -11.52
N ALA A 546 11.97 27.67 -11.08
CA ALA A 546 13.42 27.68 -10.99
C ALA A 546 13.88 28.00 -9.56
N VAL A 547 14.76 27.17 -9.01
CA VAL A 547 15.41 27.35 -7.70
C VAL A 547 16.89 27.59 -7.95
N LYS A 548 17.32 28.82 -7.72
CA LYS A 548 18.71 29.26 -7.91
C LYS A 548 19.42 29.30 -6.56
N VAL A 549 20.51 28.54 -6.45
CA VAL A 549 21.44 28.62 -5.33
C VAL A 549 22.70 29.32 -5.83
N LYS A 550 23.02 30.48 -5.25
CA LYS A 550 24.21 31.25 -5.60
C LYS A 550 24.73 32.01 -4.38
N ASN A 551 26.01 31.86 -4.06
CA ASN A 551 26.66 32.53 -2.93
C ASN A 551 25.84 32.40 -1.64
N ASN A 552 25.45 31.18 -1.29
CA ASN A 552 24.63 30.83 -0.12
C ASN A 552 23.21 31.41 -0.08
N ASN A 553 22.79 32.15 -1.11
CA ASN A 553 21.42 32.62 -1.25
C ASN A 553 20.59 31.64 -2.09
N LEU A 554 19.36 31.43 -1.66
CA LEU A 554 18.34 30.70 -2.40
C LEU A 554 17.32 31.68 -2.96
N THR A 555 17.11 31.68 -4.27
CA THR A 555 16.11 32.50 -4.95
C THR A 555 15.17 31.60 -5.75
N ILE A 556 13.87 31.85 -5.65
CA ILE A 556 12.84 31.09 -6.36
C ILE A 556 12.18 31.96 -7.42
N PHE A 557 12.04 31.40 -8.61
CA PHE A 557 11.34 32.00 -9.73
C PHE A 557 10.16 31.14 -10.13
N ILE A 558 9.03 31.79 -10.43
CA ILE A 558 7.86 31.17 -11.04
C ILE A 558 7.64 31.84 -12.39
N ASN A 559 7.54 31.04 -13.46
CA ASN A 559 7.35 31.52 -14.83
C ASN A 559 8.35 32.65 -15.18
N ASN A 560 9.63 32.44 -14.84
CA ASN A 560 10.75 33.37 -15.04
C ASN A 560 10.68 34.70 -14.26
N LYS A 561 9.75 34.84 -13.31
CA LYS A 561 9.68 36.00 -12.42
C LYS A 561 10.17 35.63 -11.04
N GLU A 562 11.05 36.45 -10.46
CA GLU A 562 11.50 36.27 -9.08
C GLU A 562 10.30 36.41 -8.14
N LEU A 563 10.11 35.41 -7.29
CA LEU A 563 9.02 35.38 -6.32
C LEU A 563 9.51 35.65 -4.91
N THR A 564 10.64 35.03 -4.52
CA THR A 564 11.24 35.24 -3.20
C THR A 564 12.72 34.86 -3.17
N ALA A 565 13.44 35.40 -2.19
CA ALA A 565 14.84 35.13 -1.93
C ALA A 565 15.11 34.99 -0.42
N SER A 566 16.00 34.08 -0.05
CA SER A 566 16.30 33.75 1.35
C SER A 566 16.70 34.94 2.24
N PRO A 567 17.37 36.01 1.75
CA PRO A 567 17.65 37.18 2.59
C PRO A 567 16.42 37.85 3.20
N GLY A 568 15.24 37.68 2.58
CA GLY A 568 13.97 38.22 3.07
C GLY A 568 13.20 37.29 4.01
N PHE A 569 13.69 36.08 4.27
CA PHE A 569 12.96 35.08 5.08
C PHE A 569 12.97 35.47 6.56
N LYS A 570 11.98 34.97 7.31
CA LYS A 570 11.81 35.26 8.74
C LYS A 570 11.83 33.98 9.57
N LEU A 571 12.06 34.13 10.87
CA LEU A 571 11.81 33.07 11.86
C LEU A 571 10.31 32.80 11.97
N GLN A 572 9.92 31.62 12.49
CA GLN A 572 8.51 31.17 12.58
C GLN A 572 7.53 32.24 13.10
N TYR A 573 7.93 33.03 14.09
CA TYR A 573 7.10 34.07 14.72
C TYR A 573 7.44 35.50 14.26
N GLY A 574 8.02 35.64 13.07
CA GLY A 574 8.19 36.93 12.38
C GLY A 574 9.46 37.72 12.73
N ALA A 575 10.30 37.22 13.64
CA ALA A 575 11.58 37.86 13.95
C ALA A 575 12.59 37.72 12.80
N ASP A 576 13.56 38.63 12.77
CA ASP A 576 14.65 38.60 11.79
C ASP A 576 15.53 37.36 11.94
N CYS A 577 15.98 36.85 10.80
CA CYS A 577 16.94 35.76 10.72
C CYS A 577 18.31 36.18 11.23
N LYS A 578 19.02 35.28 11.92
CA LYS A 578 20.44 35.45 12.25
C LYS A 578 21.32 35.10 11.06
N VAL A 579 20.94 34.05 10.34
CA VAL A 579 21.53 33.65 9.06
C VAL A 579 20.41 33.59 8.03
N CYS A 580 20.40 34.52 7.08
CA CYS A 580 19.29 34.76 6.16
C CYS A 580 19.46 34.00 4.83
N GLY A 581 19.92 32.75 4.90
CA GLY A 581 20.29 31.95 3.75
C GLY A 581 20.76 30.56 4.14
N LEU A 582 21.52 29.94 3.25
CA LEU A 582 22.23 28.70 3.54
C LEU A 582 23.49 29.00 4.35
N PRO A 583 23.91 28.13 5.28
CA PRO A 583 25.21 28.25 5.92
C PRO A 583 26.36 28.19 4.91
N ASP A 584 27.48 28.83 5.24
CA ASP A 584 28.69 28.79 4.40
C ASP A 584 29.16 27.35 4.16
N GLY A 585 29.56 27.05 2.92
CA GLY A 585 30.01 25.72 2.51
C GLY A 585 28.88 24.69 2.37
N THR A 586 27.61 25.12 2.32
CA THR A 586 26.48 24.21 2.08
C THR A 586 26.59 23.58 0.68
N VAL A 587 26.69 22.25 0.66
CA VAL A 587 26.71 21.46 -0.57
C VAL A 587 25.60 20.41 -0.52
N PHE A 588 24.68 20.45 -1.48
CA PHE A 588 23.54 19.52 -1.52
C PHE A 588 23.92 18.14 -2.03
N ASN A 589 23.48 17.10 -1.33
CA ASN A 589 23.78 15.70 -1.64
C ASN A 589 22.53 14.89 -2.01
N SER A 590 21.34 15.46 -1.86
CA SER A 590 20.10 14.78 -2.21
C SER A 590 19.00 15.74 -2.66
N LEU A 591 18.11 15.23 -3.50
CA LEU A 591 16.99 15.92 -4.11
C LEU A 591 15.80 14.98 -4.17
N PHE A 592 14.63 15.43 -3.70
CA PHE A 592 13.39 14.65 -3.71
C PHE A 592 12.19 15.48 -4.14
N PHE A 593 11.27 14.86 -4.87
CA PHE A 593 9.92 15.36 -5.09
C PHE A 593 8.92 14.47 -4.35
N THR A 594 7.87 15.03 -3.78
CA THR A 594 6.81 14.27 -3.09
C THR A 594 5.46 14.90 -3.40
N ASN A 595 4.44 14.09 -3.70
CA ASN A 595 3.06 14.55 -3.78
C ASN A 595 2.47 14.72 -2.37
N THR A 596 2.07 15.94 -2.03
CA THR A 596 1.46 16.32 -0.74
C THR A 596 0.00 16.78 -0.89
N THR A 597 -0.66 16.39 -1.98
CA THR A 597 -2.03 16.78 -2.31
C THR A 597 -3.03 16.27 -1.27
N ASN A 598 -3.87 17.16 -0.72
CA ASN A 598 -4.87 16.82 0.30
C ASN A 598 -5.88 15.75 -0.15
N ASN A 599 -6.25 15.74 -1.44
CA ASN A 599 -7.15 14.73 -2.04
C ASN A 599 -6.46 14.07 -3.24
N ALA A 600 -5.32 13.42 -2.99
CA ALA A 600 -4.47 12.83 -4.04
C ALA A 600 -5.14 11.69 -4.84
N ASP A 601 -6.26 11.14 -4.36
CA ASP A 601 -7.03 10.13 -5.09
C ASP A 601 -7.87 10.74 -6.23
N SER A 602 -8.33 11.98 -6.05
CA SER A 602 -9.15 12.72 -7.02
C SER A 602 -8.35 13.71 -7.85
N VAL A 603 -7.30 14.32 -7.28
CA VAL A 603 -6.49 15.36 -7.95
C VAL A 603 -5.03 14.91 -7.99
N LYS A 604 -4.46 14.88 -9.18
CA LYS A 604 -3.06 14.51 -9.40
C LYS A 604 -2.17 15.73 -9.53
N VAL A 605 -0.88 15.47 -9.32
CA VAL A 605 0.21 16.43 -9.52
C VAL A 605 1.31 15.74 -10.30
N TYR A 606 1.92 16.50 -11.19
CA TYR A 606 2.85 16.01 -12.19
C TYR A 606 4.13 16.85 -12.20
N ILE A 607 5.26 16.24 -12.52
CA ILE A 607 6.52 16.95 -12.79
C ILE A 607 7.07 16.57 -14.17
N SER A 608 7.73 17.53 -14.83
CA SER A 608 8.48 17.31 -16.08
C SER A 608 9.67 18.27 -16.20
N ASN A 609 10.49 18.09 -17.23
CA ASN A 609 11.57 19.00 -17.63
C ASN A 609 12.57 19.36 -16.50
N VAL A 610 12.99 18.36 -15.73
CA VAL A 610 13.90 18.56 -14.59
C VAL A 610 15.32 18.80 -15.11
N LYS A 611 15.89 19.97 -14.82
CA LYS A 611 17.23 20.38 -15.29
C LYS A 611 18.03 21.00 -14.16
N ILE A 612 19.32 20.69 -14.08
CA ILE A 612 20.26 21.35 -13.16
C ILE A 612 21.41 21.93 -13.99
N SER A 613 21.56 23.24 -13.94
CA SER A 613 22.63 23.99 -14.62
C SER A 613 23.65 24.51 -13.61
N LYS A 614 24.93 24.51 -13.98
CA LYS A 614 26.02 25.13 -13.20
C LYS A 614 26.02 26.64 -13.45
N ASN A 615 26.22 27.42 -12.40
CA ASN A 615 26.20 28.90 -12.44
C ASN A 615 27.58 29.52 -12.20
#